data_AF-A0A959ILD9-F1
#
_entry.id   AF-A0A959ILD9-F1
#
_cell.length_a   1.000
_cell.length_b   1.000
_cell.length_c   1.000
_cell.angle_alpha   90.00
_cell.angle_beta   90.00
_cell.angle_gamma   90.00
#
_symmetry.space_group_name_H-M   'P 1'
#
loop_
_entity.id
_entity.type
_entity.pdbx_description
1 polymer ?
#
loop_
_entity_poly.entity_id
_entity_poly.type
_entity_poly.pdbx_seq_one_letter_code
_entity_poly.pdbx_strand_id
1 'polypeptide(L)'
;TLPQVFTLPPGSDNIMESNLGMYRIQLSGNEYEFGREIGLHYQIHRGIGIHHTQYNDSDEVFRCSIFVGGPPAHAFCAIMPLPEGLSELTFAGMLAGRRFRYARRNGFYLSSDADFVITGTIRKNEKKPEGPFGDHLGYYSLTHDFPVMEVESVYHRKDPIWHFTVVGRPPQEDSSFGYLIHQLVKALTPQEFPGIRSINAVDAAGVHPLLLAIGSERYMPFREKHPEEILTQANHILGSGQTSLAKFLLIAADEDDPSLTTHRIPDFFRHVLERVNWERDLHFYTKTTIDTLDYSGSGWNAGSKVVIACRGEVRRTLDQKLPGDLQLPPGFTTPHFVQPGILAIQGPAFSGPESYNDPAILAKQLEHYPLAGIPLVVLVDDSVFLAAHFDNFLWATFTRANPSHDLHGVNAFTEHKHWGCRGPLIIDARIKPHHAPPLIPDSKVSARVDRLFRKGGDLAHI
;
A
#
# COMPACT_ATOMS: atom_id res chain seq x y z
N THR A 1 8.58 -15.20 -6.95
CA THR A 1 7.90 -14.21 -6.09
C THR A 1 8.69 -13.86 -4.85
N LEU A 2 9.58 -14.72 -4.33
CA LEU A 2 10.52 -14.37 -3.25
C LEU A 2 12.02 -14.34 -3.66
N PRO A 3 12.39 -13.81 -4.85
CA PRO A 3 13.79 -13.69 -5.22
C PRO A 3 14.44 -12.52 -4.46
N GLN A 4 15.73 -12.62 -4.16
CA GLN A 4 16.54 -11.52 -3.63
C GLN A 4 17.47 -11.07 -4.76
N VAL A 5 17.22 -9.89 -5.31
CA VAL A 5 17.94 -9.32 -6.45
C VAL A 5 19.10 -8.47 -5.94
N PHE A 6 20.31 -8.90 -6.26
CA PHE A 6 21.57 -8.31 -5.85
C PHE A 6 22.21 -7.54 -7.00
N THR A 7 22.58 -6.28 -6.74
CA THR A 7 23.37 -5.43 -7.65
C THR A 7 24.38 -4.58 -6.88
N LEU A 8 25.42 -4.11 -7.57
CA LEU A 8 26.39 -3.13 -7.08
C LEU A 8 26.33 -1.87 -7.95
N PRO A 9 26.76 -0.70 -7.46
CA PRO A 9 26.93 0.48 -8.30
C PRO A 9 28.12 0.28 -9.27
N PRO A 10 28.16 1.00 -10.41
CA PRO A 10 29.30 0.94 -11.33
C PRO A 10 30.61 1.31 -10.65
N GLY A 11 31.71 0.68 -11.07
CA GLY A 11 33.05 0.92 -10.52
C GLY A 11 33.30 0.34 -9.12
N SER A 12 32.29 -0.24 -8.46
CA SER A 12 32.43 -0.82 -7.14
C SER A 12 32.46 -2.34 -7.15
N ASP A 13 33.47 -2.89 -6.48
CA ASP A 13 33.53 -4.28 -6.07
C ASP A 13 33.26 -4.44 -4.56
N ASN A 14 32.90 -3.37 -3.86
CA ASN A 14 32.65 -3.41 -2.43
C ASN A 14 31.25 -3.95 -2.15
N ILE A 15 31.17 -5.18 -1.64
CA ILE A 15 29.87 -5.82 -1.35
C ILE A 15 29.01 -5.04 -0.35
N MET A 16 29.61 -4.18 0.48
CA MET A 16 28.85 -3.36 1.44
C MET A 16 28.08 -2.21 0.78
N GLU A 17 28.39 -1.88 -0.48
CA GLU A 17 27.66 -0.91 -1.30
C GLU A 17 26.56 -1.59 -2.14
N SER A 18 26.30 -2.89 -1.91
CA SER A 18 25.28 -3.60 -2.66
C SER A 18 23.87 -3.18 -2.28
N ASN A 19 22.97 -3.27 -3.25
CA ASN A 19 21.54 -3.36 -3.01
C ASN A 19 21.14 -4.85 -3.03
N LEU A 20 20.47 -5.32 -1.98
CA LEU A 20 19.75 -6.60 -1.99
C LEU A 20 18.26 -6.36 -1.77
N GLY A 21 17.46 -6.39 -2.83
CA GLY A 21 16.03 -6.13 -2.74
C GLY A 21 15.17 -7.28 -3.23
N MET A 22 13.98 -7.46 -2.66
CA MET A 22 13.01 -8.42 -3.15
C MET A 22 12.16 -7.80 -4.27
N TYR A 23 12.44 -8.18 -5.51
CA TYR A 23 11.72 -7.69 -6.69
C TYR A 23 11.09 -8.85 -7.43
N ARG A 24 9.83 -8.71 -7.85
CA ARG A 24 9.19 -9.77 -8.64
C ARG A 24 10.01 -10.01 -9.92
N ILE A 25 10.22 -11.28 -10.25
CA ILE A 25 10.85 -11.69 -11.51
C ILE A 25 9.89 -12.53 -12.34
N GLN A 26 9.78 -12.21 -13.63
CA GLN A 26 9.01 -12.98 -14.60
C GLN A 26 9.95 -13.86 -15.41
N LEU A 27 9.81 -15.18 -15.25
CA LEU A 27 10.68 -16.17 -15.90
C LEU A 27 10.20 -16.59 -17.30
N SER A 28 8.91 -16.41 -17.59
CA SER A 28 8.29 -16.86 -18.85
C SER A 28 7.00 -16.08 -19.14
N GLY A 29 6.46 -16.28 -20.35
CA GLY A 29 5.26 -15.57 -20.83
C GLY A 29 5.62 -14.26 -21.50
N ASN A 30 4.62 -13.66 -22.16
CA ASN A 30 4.80 -12.47 -23.01
C ASN A 30 5.95 -12.67 -24.02
N GLU A 31 6.93 -11.77 -24.01
CA GLU A 31 8.05 -11.74 -24.96
C GLU A 31 9.38 -12.23 -24.33
N TYR A 32 9.33 -12.78 -23.12
CA TYR A 32 10.52 -13.31 -22.45
C TYR A 32 10.86 -14.71 -22.95
N GLU A 33 12.08 -14.89 -23.44
CA GLU A 33 12.61 -16.20 -23.81
C GLU A 33 12.93 -17.04 -22.56
N PHE A 34 12.12 -18.06 -22.29
CA PHE A 34 12.29 -18.93 -21.11
C PHE A 34 13.69 -19.53 -21.02
N GLY A 35 14.32 -19.38 -19.85
CA GLY A 35 15.67 -19.87 -19.59
C GLY A 35 16.80 -18.97 -20.12
N ARG A 36 16.48 -17.92 -20.88
CA ARG A 36 17.45 -16.94 -21.40
C ARG A 36 17.21 -15.54 -20.87
N GLU A 37 15.97 -15.18 -20.59
CA GLU A 37 15.59 -13.83 -20.21
C GLU A 37 14.68 -13.83 -18.99
N ILE A 38 14.84 -12.80 -18.15
CA ILE A 38 14.06 -12.59 -16.94
C ILE A 38 13.62 -11.13 -16.88
N GLY A 39 12.32 -10.89 -16.72
CA GLY A 39 11.78 -9.56 -16.42
C GLY A 39 12.04 -9.18 -14.96
N LEU A 40 12.52 -7.96 -14.72
CA LEU A 40 12.82 -7.43 -13.38
C LEU A 40 11.83 -6.32 -13.01
N HIS A 41 10.84 -6.64 -12.18
CA HIS A 41 9.84 -5.67 -11.73
C HIS A 41 10.25 -5.07 -10.38
N TYR A 42 10.95 -3.94 -10.43
CA TYR A 42 11.22 -3.10 -9.25
C TYR A 42 10.45 -1.78 -9.31
N GLN A 43 10.02 -1.31 -8.14
CA GLN A 43 9.21 -0.10 -7.98
C GLN A 43 10.07 1.15 -7.81
N ILE A 44 9.44 2.33 -7.77
CA ILE A 44 10.09 3.58 -7.37
C ILE A 44 10.65 3.49 -5.94
N HIS A 45 11.65 4.34 -5.64
CA HIS A 45 12.32 4.39 -4.32
C HIS A 45 13.04 3.09 -3.89
N ARG A 46 13.42 2.22 -4.83
CA ARG A 46 14.24 1.02 -4.57
C ARG A 46 15.70 1.25 -4.98
N GLY A 47 16.66 0.73 -4.21
CA GLY A 47 18.09 0.96 -4.41
C GLY A 47 18.61 0.54 -5.79
N ILE A 48 18.06 -0.54 -6.37
CA ILE A 48 18.40 -0.94 -7.75
C ILE A 48 18.11 0.15 -8.79
N GLY A 49 17.12 1.00 -8.57
CA GLY A 49 16.80 2.11 -9.48
C GLY A 49 17.93 3.13 -9.54
N ILE A 50 18.63 3.36 -8.42
CA ILE A 50 19.81 4.24 -8.36
C ILE A 50 20.95 3.61 -9.16
N HIS A 51 21.23 2.32 -8.94
CA HIS A 51 22.27 1.61 -9.69
C HIS A 51 21.99 1.60 -11.19
N HIS A 52 20.73 1.36 -11.60
CA HIS A 52 20.36 1.35 -13.01
C HIS A 52 20.63 2.71 -13.67
N THR A 53 20.23 3.82 -13.04
CA THR A 53 20.53 5.16 -13.55
C THR A 53 22.03 5.35 -13.74
N GLN A 54 22.83 5.01 -12.72
CA GLN A 54 24.30 5.12 -12.80
C GLN A 54 24.90 4.24 -13.92
N TYR A 55 24.36 3.05 -14.16
CA TYR A 55 24.81 2.18 -15.24
C TYR A 55 24.38 2.67 -16.63
N ASN A 56 23.25 3.35 -16.76
CA ASN A 56 22.84 3.98 -18.02
C ASN A 56 23.80 5.11 -18.41
N ASP A 57 24.40 5.78 -17.43
CA ASP A 57 25.40 6.84 -17.60
C ASP A 57 26.86 6.32 -17.66
N SER A 58 27.04 5.00 -17.72
CA SER A 58 28.34 4.32 -17.69
C SER A 58 28.46 3.33 -18.85
N ASP A 59 29.69 3.01 -19.26
CA ASP A 59 29.96 1.94 -20.25
C ASP A 59 30.05 0.53 -19.60
N GLU A 60 30.02 0.44 -18.27
CA GLU A 60 30.22 -0.83 -17.55
C GLU A 60 29.04 -1.80 -17.71
N VAL A 61 29.32 -3.10 -17.78
CA VAL A 61 28.29 -4.14 -17.85
C VAL A 61 27.46 -4.17 -16.56
N PHE A 62 26.13 -4.01 -16.67
CA PHE A 62 25.23 -4.02 -15.52
C PHE A 62 24.95 -5.46 -15.05
N ARG A 63 25.82 -5.97 -14.19
CA ARG A 63 25.72 -7.34 -13.66
C ARG A 63 24.70 -7.43 -12.52
N CYS A 64 23.93 -8.50 -12.56
CA CYS A 64 22.91 -8.81 -11.56
C CYS A 64 23.04 -10.27 -11.10
N SER A 65 22.72 -10.52 -9.84
CA SER A 65 22.61 -11.87 -9.29
C SER A 65 21.28 -12.01 -8.54
N ILE A 66 20.51 -13.05 -8.85
CA ILE A 66 19.22 -13.32 -8.22
C ILE A 66 19.38 -14.54 -7.33
N PHE A 67 19.17 -14.37 -6.03
CA PHE A 67 19.21 -15.45 -5.05
C PHE A 67 17.80 -15.93 -4.75
N VAL A 68 17.59 -17.23 -4.70
CA VAL A 68 16.31 -17.84 -4.31
C VAL A 68 16.57 -18.85 -3.20
N GLY A 69 15.76 -18.79 -2.15
CA GLY A 69 15.90 -19.65 -0.96
C GLY A 69 17.00 -19.18 0.00
N GLY A 70 17.58 -20.15 0.72
CA GLY A 70 18.52 -19.90 1.81
C GLY A 70 17.86 -19.57 3.16
N PRO A 71 18.63 -19.08 4.14
CA PRO A 71 18.13 -18.74 5.48
C PRO A 71 17.00 -17.70 5.42
N PRO A 72 15.97 -17.80 6.29
CA PRO A 72 14.87 -16.83 6.33
C PRO A 72 15.32 -15.37 6.47
N ALA A 73 16.42 -15.14 7.20
CA ALA A 73 17.03 -13.83 7.36
C ALA A 73 17.36 -13.15 6.01
N HIS A 74 17.69 -13.92 4.97
CA HIS A 74 18.03 -13.35 3.66
C HIS A 74 16.80 -12.73 2.98
N ALA A 75 15.71 -13.50 2.90
CA ALA A 75 14.45 -13.03 2.34
C ALA A 75 13.90 -11.85 3.15
N PHE A 76 13.96 -11.94 4.48
CA PHE A 76 13.50 -10.87 5.36
C PHE A 76 14.31 -9.58 5.20
N CYS A 77 15.63 -9.64 5.11
CA CYS A 77 16.44 -8.43 4.94
C CYS A 77 16.22 -7.75 3.58
N ALA A 78 15.91 -8.52 2.54
CA ALA A 78 15.66 -7.98 1.21
C ALA A 78 14.37 -7.13 1.10
N ILE A 79 13.52 -7.14 2.13
CA ILE A 79 12.30 -6.32 2.21
C ILE A 79 12.38 -5.24 3.31
N MET A 80 13.43 -5.25 4.14
CA MET A 80 13.54 -4.32 5.26
C MET A 80 13.80 -2.89 4.77
N PRO A 81 13.05 -1.88 5.27
CA PRO A 81 13.34 -0.48 5.00
C PRO A 81 14.53 -0.02 5.86
N LEU A 82 15.74 -0.36 5.46
CA LEU A 82 16.96 0.00 6.19
C LEU A 82 17.37 1.46 5.93
N PRO A 83 18.03 2.12 6.90
CA PRO A 83 18.66 3.42 6.68
C PRO A 83 19.72 3.36 5.57
N GLU A 84 19.92 4.48 4.88
CA GLU A 84 20.97 4.60 3.88
C GLU A 84 22.36 4.30 4.48
N GLY A 85 23.19 3.55 3.75
CA GLY A 85 24.51 3.12 4.20
C GLY A 85 24.55 1.86 5.06
N LEU A 86 23.40 1.35 5.55
CA LEU A 86 23.33 0.04 6.20
C LEU A 86 22.95 -1.05 5.19
N SER A 87 23.94 -1.82 4.75
CA SER A 87 23.73 -2.94 3.81
C SER A 87 22.77 -4.01 4.37
N GLU A 88 21.84 -4.48 3.54
CA GLU A 88 20.95 -5.60 3.86
C GLU A 88 21.73 -6.88 4.21
N LEU A 89 22.94 -7.05 3.66
CA LEU A 89 23.81 -8.19 3.97
C LEU A 89 24.32 -8.16 5.41
N THR A 90 24.64 -6.97 5.92
CA THR A 90 25.06 -6.78 7.32
C THR A 90 23.89 -7.07 8.24
N PHE A 91 22.69 -6.57 7.90
CA PHE A 91 21.48 -6.84 8.67
C PHE A 91 21.11 -8.33 8.64
N ALA A 92 21.24 -8.99 7.49
CA ALA A 92 21.03 -10.43 7.34
C ALA A 92 21.99 -11.23 8.20
N GLY A 93 23.25 -10.81 8.25
CA GLY A 93 24.24 -11.45 9.11
C GLY A 93 23.97 -11.27 10.60
N MET A 94 23.50 -10.09 11.00
CA MET A 94 23.09 -9.82 12.38
C MET A 94 21.92 -10.71 12.81
N LEU A 95 20.86 -10.79 12.00
CA LEU A 95 19.71 -11.66 12.27
C LEU A 95 20.09 -13.16 12.28
N ALA A 96 21.00 -13.57 11.40
CA ALA A 96 21.48 -14.94 11.32
C ALA A 96 22.52 -15.31 12.40
N GLY A 97 23.01 -14.34 13.18
CA GLY A 97 24.08 -14.54 14.16
C GLY A 97 25.45 -14.88 13.55
N ARG A 98 25.64 -14.67 12.24
CA ARG A 98 26.89 -14.94 11.51
C ARG A 98 26.96 -14.10 10.23
N ARG A 99 28.17 -13.84 9.72
CA ARG A 99 28.36 -13.10 8.46
C ARG A 99 27.62 -13.76 7.29
N PHE A 100 27.06 -12.95 6.40
CA PHE A 100 26.51 -13.40 5.11
C PHE A 100 27.62 -14.08 4.31
N ARG A 101 27.37 -15.29 3.81
CA ARG A 101 28.36 -16.06 3.05
C ARG A 101 28.15 -15.88 1.56
N TYR A 102 29.21 -15.48 0.88
CA TYR A 102 29.20 -15.30 -0.57
C TYR A 102 30.53 -15.75 -1.18
N ALA A 103 30.49 -16.01 -2.48
CA ALA A 103 31.67 -16.23 -3.30
C ALA A 103 31.60 -15.32 -4.54
N ARG A 104 32.75 -15.04 -5.15
CA ARG A 104 32.80 -14.31 -6.43
C ARG A 104 33.20 -15.27 -7.55
N ARG A 105 32.47 -15.24 -8.67
CA ARG A 105 32.77 -16.06 -9.85
C ARG A 105 32.34 -15.33 -11.12
N ASN A 106 33.22 -15.29 -12.12
CA ASN A 106 32.96 -14.64 -13.43
C ASN A 106 32.46 -13.18 -13.33
N GLY A 107 32.90 -12.44 -12.30
CA GLY A 107 32.44 -11.06 -12.06
C GLY A 107 31.09 -10.94 -11.35
N PHE A 108 30.44 -12.05 -10.96
CA PHE A 108 29.21 -12.07 -10.18
C PHE A 108 29.44 -12.45 -8.72
N TYR A 109 28.49 -12.04 -7.88
CA TYR A 109 28.41 -12.41 -6.47
C TYR A 109 27.39 -13.53 -6.28
N LEU A 110 27.80 -14.62 -5.65
CA LEU A 110 26.98 -15.80 -5.45
C LEU A 110 26.73 -15.97 -3.96
N SER A 111 25.47 -15.95 -3.52
CA SER A 111 25.12 -16.37 -2.16
C SER A 111 25.49 -17.84 -1.98
N SER A 112 26.32 -18.15 -1.00
CA SER A 112 26.73 -19.54 -0.69
C SER A 112 25.68 -20.31 0.11
N ASP A 113 24.61 -19.61 0.51
CA ASP A 113 23.54 -20.10 1.36
C ASP A 113 22.23 -20.30 0.59
N ALA A 114 22.09 -19.69 -0.60
CA ALA A 114 20.88 -19.78 -1.42
C ALA A 114 20.70 -21.17 -2.05
N ASP A 115 19.45 -21.53 -2.32
CA ASP A 115 19.10 -22.77 -3.03
C ASP A 115 19.44 -22.65 -4.52
N PHE A 116 19.17 -21.48 -5.10
CA PHE A 116 19.54 -21.12 -6.47
C PHE A 116 20.20 -19.74 -6.52
N VAL A 117 21.15 -19.59 -7.43
CA VAL A 117 21.72 -18.31 -7.84
C VAL A 117 21.65 -18.20 -9.36
N ILE A 118 20.92 -17.22 -9.87
CA ILE A 118 20.85 -16.91 -11.30
C ILE A 118 21.70 -15.67 -11.54
N THR A 119 22.72 -15.76 -12.39
CA THR A 119 23.58 -14.64 -12.75
C THR A 119 23.28 -14.19 -14.17
N GLY A 120 23.35 -12.88 -14.42
CA GLY A 120 23.06 -12.34 -15.74
C GLY A 120 23.35 -10.84 -15.85
N THR A 121 23.21 -10.33 -17.06
CA THR A 121 23.41 -8.91 -17.37
C THR A 121 22.06 -8.25 -17.64
N ILE A 122 21.78 -7.13 -16.99
CA ILE A 122 20.61 -6.30 -17.28
C ILE A 122 20.90 -5.53 -18.57
N ARG A 123 20.02 -5.67 -19.57
CA ARG A 123 20.15 -4.95 -20.84
C ARG A 123 19.80 -3.50 -20.62
N LYS A 124 20.80 -2.62 -20.75
CA LYS A 124 20.61 -1.17 -20.62
C LYS A 124 19.67 -0.67 -21.72
N ASN A 125 18.77 0.24 -21.36
CA ASN A 125 17.82 0.87 -22.29
C ASN A 125 16.85 -0.08 -23.02
N GLU A 126 16.80 -1.37 -22.65
CA GLU A 126 15.84 -2.34 -23.19
C GLU A 126 14.84 -2.74 -22.11
N LYS A 127 13.58 -2.87 -22.51
CA LYS A 127 12.47 -3.29 -21.65
C LYS A 127 11.57 -4.26 -22.40
N LYS A 128 10.87 -5.11 -21.65
CA LYS A 128 9.89 -6.06 -22.19
C LYS A 128 8.61 -6.04 -21.35
N PRO A 129 7.46 -6.42 -21.93
CA PRO A 129 6.18 -6.43 -21.23
C PRO A 129 6.16 -7.48 -20.11
N GLU A 130 6.04 -7.04 -18.86
CA GLU A 130 5.86 -7.85 -17.64
C GLU A 130 4.41 -7.78 -17.15
N GLY A 131 3.90 -8.86 -16.55
CA GLY A 131 2.51 -8.99 -16.13
C GLY A 131 1.53 -9.38 -17.26
N PRO A 132 0.22 -9.43 -17.01
CA PRO A 132 -0.43 -9.07 -15.74
C PRO A 132 -0.11 -10.11 -14.66
N PHE A 133 -0.16 -9.69 -13.40
CA PHE A 133 0.16 -10.55 -12.26
C PHE A 133 -0.63 -10.11 -11.04
N GLY A 134 -1.06 -11.04 -10.18
CA GLY A 134 -1.79 -10.67 -8.96
C GLY A 134 -0.91 -9.90 -7.99
N ASP A 135 -1.46 -8.88 -7.33
CA ASP A 135 -0.72 -8.03 -6.41
C ASP A 135 -1.33 -8.01 -5.00
N HIS A 136 -0.52 -7.57 -4.02
CA HIS A 136 -0.87 -7.45 -2.60
C HIS A 136 -2.05 -6.53 -2.31
N LEU A 137 -2.39 -5.62 -3.24
CA LEU A 137 -3.63 -4.85 -3.13
C LEU A 137 -4.89 -5.69 -3.36
N GLY A 138 -4.79 -6.94 -3.80
CA GLY A 138 -5.94 -7.79 -4.13
C GLY A 138 -6.50 -7.56 -5.54
N TYR A 139 -5.75 -6.90 -6.40
CA TYR A 139 -6.06 -6.67 -7.82
C TYR A 139 -4.91 -7.21 -8.69
N TYR A 140 -5.16 -7.40 -9.97
CA TYR A 140 -4.07 -7.63 -10.92
C TYR A 140 -3.25 -6.35 -11.09
N SER A 141 -1.94 -6.43 -11.24
CA SER A 141 -1.16 -5.38 -11.89
C SER A 141 -1.34 -5.48 -13.40
N LEU A 142 -1.47 -4.36 -14.09
CA LEU A 142 -1.55 -4.31 -15.55
C LEU A 142 -0.19 -4.62 -16.19
N THR A 143 -0.20 -4.93 -17.49
CA THR A 143 1.03 -5.19 -18.25
C THR A 143 1.78 -3.90 -18.52
N HIS A 144 3.08 -3.93 -18.25
CA HIS A 144 3.94 -2.76 -18.34
C HIS A 144 5.37 -3.14 -18.72
N ASP A 145 6.11 -2.18 -19.30
CA ASP A 145 7.50 -2.40 -19.73
C ASP A 145 8.47 -2.31 -18.55
N PHE A 146 9.14 -3.41 -18.26
CA PHE A 146 10.17 -3.49 -17.22
C PHE A 146 11.53 -3.94 -17.79
N PRO A 147 12.64 -3.63 -17.10
CA PRO A 147 13.97 -4.08 -17.52
C PRO A 147 14.08 -5.59 -17.68
N VAL A 148 14.88 -6.01 -18.65
CA VAL A 148 15.16 -7.41 -18.95
C VAL A 148 16.59 -7.77 -18.57
N MET A 149 16.75 -8.90 -17.88
CA MET A 149 18.04 -9.52 -17.60
C MET A 149 18.26 -10.70 -18.54
N GLU A 150 19.41 -10.73 -19.21
CA GLU A 150 19.90 -11.89 -19.95
C GLU A 150 20.67 -12.83 -19.03
N VAL A 151 20.21 -14.07 -18.94
CA VAL A 151 20.75 -15.11 -18.05
C VAL A 151 22.06 -15.63 -18.62
N GLU A 152 23.10 -15.62 -17.78
CA GLU A 152 24.41 -16.20 -18.11
C GLU A 152 24.58 -17.60 -17.51
N SER A 153 24.18 -17.79 -16.24
CA SER A 153 24.36 -19.06 -15.55
C SER A 153 23.35 -19.25 -14.42
N VAL A 154 23.02 -20.51 -14.16
CA VAL A 154 22.21 -20.93 -13.01
C VAL A 154 23.05 -21.87 -12.17
N TYR A 155 23.25 -21.50 -10.90
CA TYR A 155 23.89 -22.32 -9.88
C TYR A 155 22.83 -22.82 -8.91
N HIS A 156 22.99 -24.02 -8.39
CA HIS A 156 22.12 -24.55 -7.35
C HIS A 156 22.89 -25.48 -6.42
N ARG A 157 22.42 -25.58 -5.18
CA ARG A 157 22.89 -26.61 -4.24
C ARG A 157 22.33 -27.99 -4.63
N LYS A 158 22.84 -29.04 -4.00
CA LYS A 158 22.22 -30.36 -4.07
C LYS A 158 20.84 -30.32 -3.40
N ASP A 159 19.86 -30.97 -4.01
CA ASP A 159 18.46 -31.05 -3.54
C ASP A 159 17.86 -29.67 -3.21
N PRO A 160 17.88 -28.71 -4.16
CA PRO A 160 17.48 -27.33 -3.90
C PRO A 160 15.96 -27.17 -3.83
N ILE A 161 15.49 -26.23 -3.00
CA ILE A 161 14.06 -25.91 -2.89
C ILE A 161 13.79 -24.56 -3.54
N TRP A 162 12.79 -24.51 -4.44
CA TRP A 162 12.36 -23.24 -5.03
C TRP A 162 11.38 -22.52 -4.10
N HIS A 163 11.87 -21.49 -3.41
CA HIS A 163 11.07 -20.68 -2.50
C HIS A 163 10.17 -19.69 -3.27
N PHE A 164 8.86 -19.74 -3.03
CA PHE A 164 7.89 -18.84 -3.64
C PHE A 164 6.73 -18.56 -2.69
N THR A 165 6.04 -17.46 -2.95
CA THR A 165 4.79 -17.07 -2.31
C THR A 165 3.72 -16.73 -3.34
N VAL A 166 2.49 -16.59 -2.86
CA VAL A 166 1.34 -16.05 -3.59
C VAL A 166 0.91 -14.76 -2.90
N VAL A 167 0.67 -13.72 -3.69
CA VAL A 167 0.17 -12.43 -3.20
C VAL A 167 -1.28 -12.24 -3.67
N GLY A 168 -2.02 -11.43 -2.94
CA GLY A 168 -3.43 -11.18 -3.21
C GLY A 168 -4.04 -10.28 -2.16
N ARG A 169 -5.37 -10.34 -2.04
CA ARG A 169 -6.07 -9.53 -1.03
C ARG A 169 -5.57 -9.93 0.37
N PRO A 170 -5.16 -8.97 1.22
CA PRO A 170 -4.67 -9.25 2.56
C PRO A 170 -5.72 -9.99 3.42
N PRO A 171 -5.28 -10.83 4.37
CA PRO A 171 -3.88 -11.09 4.73
C PRO A 171 -3.21 -12.15 3.83
N GLN A 172 -1.92 -11.98 3.53
CA GLN A 172 -1.07 -12.99 2.89
C GLN A 172 0.29 -13.09 3.61
N GLU A 173 1.29 -13.76 3.03
CA GLU A 173 2.62 -13.91 3.67
C GLU A 173 3.33 -12.56 3.88
N ASP A 174 3.13 -11.62 2.95
CA ASP A 174 3.58 -10.22 3.06
C ASP A 174 2.98 -9.49 4.28
N SER A 175 1.75 -9.81 4.70
CA SER A 175 1.17 -9.30 5.96
C SER A 175 1.97 -9.76 7.18
N SER A 176 2.46 -11.01 7.17
CA SER A 176 3.30 -11.53 8.25
C SER A 176 4.66 -10.84 8.29
N PHE A 177 5.24 -10.59 7.12
CA PHE A 177 6.46 -9.78 7.00
C PHE A 177 6.26 -8.35 7.50
N GLY A 178 5.18 -7.68 7.08
CA GLY A 178 4.84 -6.33 7.51
C GLY A 178 4.65 -6.22 9.02
N TYR A 179 3.98 -7.21 9.64
CA TYR A 179 3.85 -7.30 11.09
C TYR A 179 5.21 -7.37 11.79
N LEU A 180 6.11 -8.25 11.33
CA LEU A 180 7.43 -8.39 11.94
C LEU A 180 8.28 -7.12 11.78
N ILE A 181 8.26 -6.49 10.59
CA ILE A 181 8.92 -5.20 10.34
C ILE A 181 8.41 -4.17 11.35
N HIS A 182 7.09 -4.05 11.52
CA HIS A 182 6.47 -3.12 12.47
C HIS A 182 6.96 -3.36 13.90
N GLN A 183 7.01 -4.62 14.36
CA GLN A 183 7.52 -4.94 15.71
C GLN A 183 8.98 -4.53 15.90
N LEU A 184 9.83 -4.74 14.90
CA LEU A 184 11.26 -4.41 14.97
C LEU A 184 11.51 -2.90 14.99
N VAL A 185 10.78 -2.13 14.17
CA VAL A 185 11.01 -0.68 14.03
C VAL A 185 10.20 0.17 15.01
N LYS A 186 9.25 -0.42 15.75
CA LYS A 186 8.37 0.30 16.70
C LYS A 186 9.12 1.18 17.69
N ALA A 187 10.26 0.72 18.21
CA ALA A 187 11.08 1.49 19.15
C ALA A 187 11.85 2.65 18.49
N LEU A 188 12.02 2.61 17.16
CA LEU A 188 12.70 3.63 16.37
C LEU A 188 11.74 4.72 15.90
N THR A 189 10.43 4.46 15.87
CA THR A 189 9.42 5.42 15.38
C THR A 189 9.53 6.82 15.99
N PRO A 190 9.70 7.01 17.32
CA PRO A 190 9.82 8.36 17.89
C PRO A 190 11.14 9.07 17.54
N GLN A 191 12.19 8.32 17.17
CA GLN A 191 13.47 8.88 16.74
C GLN A 191 13.36 9.39 15.29
N GLU A 192 12.70 8.61 14.43
CA GLU A 192 12.45 8.97 13.04
C GLU A 192 11.40 10.09 12.91
N PHE A 193 10.33 10.01 13.69
CA PHE A 193 9.21 10.94 13.65
C PHE A 193 8.97 11.59 15.01
N PRO A 194 9.71 12.68 15.35
CA PRO A 194 9.54 13.37 16.63
C PRO A 194 8.11 13.85 16.84
N GLY A 195 7.53 13.52 18.00
CA GLY A 195 6.14 13.86 18.34
C GLY A 195 5.10 12.81 17.90
N ILE A 196 5.49 11.83 17.08
CA ILE A 196 4.61 10.72 16.73
C ILE A 196 4.72 9.60 17.76
N ARG A 197 3.58 9.26 18.36
CA ARG A 197 3.45 8.15 19.30
C ARG A 197 3.25 6.81 18.59
N SER A 198 2.51 6.80 17.49
CA SER A 198 2.17 5.57 16.77
C SER A 198 1.91 5.84 15.30
N ILE A 199 2.35 4.92 14.44
CA ILE A 199 2.01 4.83 13.02
C ILE A 199 1.57 3.39 12.76
N ASN A 200 0.47 3.23 12.03
CA ASN A 200 -0.02 1.95 11.53
C ASN A 200 -0.27 2.04 10.03
N ALA A 201 0.48 1.28 9.26
CA ALA A 201 0.20 1.02 7.85
C ALA A 201 -0.85 -0.09 7.77
N VAL A 202 -2.05 0.25 7.30
CA VAL A 202 -3.22 -0.62 7.47
C VAL A 202 -3.18 -1.77 6.48
N ASP A 203 -2.82 -2.95 6.97
CA ASP A 203 -2.69 -4.19 6.17
C ASP A 203 -3.95 -4.48 5.34
N ALA A 204 -5.15 -4.44 5.94
CA ALA A 204 -6.42 -4.67 5.25
C ALA A 204 -6.69 -3.69 4.09
N ALA A 205 -6.03 -2.52 4.07
CA ALA A 205 -6.11 -1.53 3.00
C ALA A 205 -4.99 -1.69 1.95
N GLY A 206 -4.19 -2.76 2.01
CA GLY A 206 -3.02 -2.96 1.16
C GLY A 206 -1.74 -2.29 1.71
N VAL A 207 -1.64 -2.13 3.03
CA VAL A 207 -0.51 -1.51 3.75
C VAL A 207 -0.35 -0.01 3.48
N HIS A 208 0.07 0.37 2.27
CA HIS A 208 0.40 1.76 1.94
C HIS A 208 -0.82 2.67 1.72
N PRO A 209 -1.93 2.26 1.09
CA PRO A 209 -3.02 3.18 0.74
C PRO A 209 -3.60 3.97 1.93
N LEU A 210 -3.56 3.40 3.14
CA LEU A 210 -4.04 4.04 4.37
C LEU A 210 -3.01 3.95 5.50
N LEU A 211 -2.62 5.11 6.02
CA LEU A 211 -1.89 5.25 7.27
C LEU A 211 -2.78 5.86 8.36
N LEU A 212 -2.67 5.30 9.57
CA LEU A 212 -3.23 5.88 10.79
C LEU A 212 -2.08 6.30 11.69
N ALA A 213 -2.13 7.52 12.22
CA ALA A 213 -1.11 8.05 13.09
C ALA A 213 -1.69 8.73 14.34
N ILE A 214 -0.91 8.73 15.41
CA ILE A 214 -1.19 9.52 16.61
C ILE A 214 0.03 10.41 16.87
N GLY A 215 -0.19 11.72 16.85
CA GLY A 215 0.82 12.74 17.04
C GLY A 215 0.53 13.64 18.24
N SER A 216 1.50 14.44 18.66
CA SER A 216 1.37 15.37 19.80
C SER A 216 1.24 16.83 19.36
N GLU A 217 0.56 17.64 20.17
CA GLU A 217 0.34 19.09 20.03
C GLU A 217 0.97 19.86 21.20
N ARG A 218 2.26 20.14 21.11
CA ARG A 218 3.11 20.51 22.26
C ARG A 218 3.32 22.01 22.46
N TYR A 219 3.19 22.79 21.40
CA TYR A 219 3.76 24.14 21.38
C TYR A 219 2.88 25.23 22.00
N MET A 220 1.55 25.15 21.89
CA MET A 220 0.65 26.25 22.28
C MET A 220 -0.57 25.76 23.09
N PRO A 221 -0.41 25.39 24.38
CA PRO A 221 -1.48 24.80 25.19
C PRO A 221 -2.62 25.77 25.57
N PHE A 222 -2.47 27.07 25.30
CA PHE A 222 -3.41 28.13 25.67
C PHE A 222 -4.27 28.65 24.50
N ARG A 223 -4.09 28.12 23.28
CA ARG A 223 -4.89 28.49 22.11
C ARG A 223 -6.08 27.53 21.96
N GLU A 224 -7.01 27.92 21.09
CA GLU A 224 -8.08 27.03 20.65
C GLU A 224 -7.50 25.74 20.06
N LYS A 225 -8.11 24.59 20.40
CA LYS A 225 -7.64 23.29 19.96
C LYS A 225 -8.02 23.05 18.50
N HIS A 226 -7.04 23.19 17.61
CA HIS A 226 -7.12 22.80 16.20
C HIS A 226 -5.82 22.16 15.71
N PRO A 227 -5.82 21.35 14.64
CA PRO A 227 -4.59 20.74 14.14
C PRO A 227 -3.51 21.78 13.81
N GLU A 228 -2.34 21.67 14.43
CA GLU A 228 -1.20 22.57 14.22
C GLU A 228 0.08 21.74 14.05
N GLU A 229 0.61 21.18 15.13
CA GLU A 229 1.86 20.43 15.10
C GLU A 229 1.70 19.09 14.37
N ILE A 230 0.54 18.43 14.53
CA ILE A 230 0.27 17.17 13.84
C ILE A 230 0.26 17.34 12.31
N LEU A 231 0.05 18.55 11.78
CA LEU A 231 0.19 18.82 10.36
C LEU A 231 1.64 18.80 9.90
N THR A 232 2.56 19.35 10.72
CA THR A 232 4.00 19.24 10.45
C THR A 232 4.46 17.79 10.52
N GLN A 233 4.00 17.05 11.53
CA GLN A 233 4.31 15.63 11.66
C GLN A 233 3.74 14.80 10.50
N ALA A 234 2.53 15.11 10.02
CA ALA A 234 1.94 14.46 8.86
C ALA A 234 2.74 14.70 7.57
N ASN A 235 3.25 15.91 7.36
CA ASN A 235 4.15 16.22 6.25
C ASN A 235 5.45 15.42 6.34
N HIS A 236 6.01 15.26 7.55
CA HIS A 236 7.19 14.42 7.75
C HIS A 236 6.90 12.96 7.39
N ILE A 237 5.79 12.39 7.88
CA ILE A 237 5.38 11.01 7.54
C ILE A 237 5.26 10.84 6.02
N LEU A 238 4.58 11.75 5.32
CA LEU A 238 4.41 11.66 3.86
C LEU A 238 5.68 12.01 3.07
N GLY A 239 6.70 12.59 3.71
CA GLY A 239 7.99 12.91 3.10
C GLY A 239 9.06 11.83 3.29
N SER A 240 8.83 10.85 4.16
CA SER A 240 9.85 9.88 4.56
C SER A 240 9.62 8.47 4.00
N GLY A 241 10.70 7.86 3.49
CA GLY A 241 10.80 6.42 3.21
C GLY A 241 9.55 5.79 2.56
N GLN A 242 9.12 4.66 3.10
CA GLN A 242 7.95 3.91 2.60
C GLN A 242 6.60 4.53 3.00
N THR A 243 6.54 5.35 4.05
CA THR A 243 5.31 6.04 4.44
C THR A 243 4.89 7.11 3.44
N SER A 244 5.85 7.60 2.63
CA SER A 244 5.59 8.50 1.51
C SER A 244 4.66 7.92 0.44
N LEU A 245 4.50 6.59 0.35
CA LEU A 245 3.62 5.95 -0.65
C LEU A 245 2.13 6.11 -0.32
N ALA A 246 1.79 6.53 0.90
CA ALA A 246 0.40 6.56 1.34
C ALA A 246 -0.48 7.59 0.62
N LYS A 247 -1.74 7.22 0.39
CA LYS A 247 -2.77 8.12 -0.17
C LYS A 247 -3.54 8.84 0.91
N PHE A 248 -3.96 8.10 1.92
CA PHE A 248 -4.74 8.61 3.03
C PHE A 248 -3.91 8.53 4.30
N LEU A 249 -3.72 9.67 4.95
CA LEU A 249 -3.14 9.73 6.28
C LEU A 249 -4.16 10.34 7.24
N LEU A 250 -4.72 9.52 8.13
CA LEU A 250 -5.55 10.00 9.23
C LEU A 250 -4.64 10.15 10.45
N ILE A 251 -4.50 11.36 10.96
CA ILE A 251 -3.69 11.65 12.15
C ILE A 251 -4.57 12.27 13.23
N ALA A 252 -4.51 11.72 14.44
CA ALA A 252 -5.22 12.23 15.61
C ALA A 252 -4.23 12.76 16.65
N ALA A 253 -4.63 13.78 17.41
CA ALA A 253 -3.85 14.30 18.52
C ALA A 253 -3.95 13.38 19.74
N ASP A 254 -2.80 13.05 20.35
CA ASP A 254 -2.70 12.22 21.55
C ASP A 254 -3.43 12.85 22.75
N GLU A 255 -3.43 14.17 22.82
CA GLU A 255 -4.02 14.96 23.90
C GLU A 255 -5.53 14.81 24.02
N ASP A 256 -6.22 14.39 22.95
CA ASP A 256 -7.69 14.23 22.95
C ASP A 256 -8.12 12.87 23.51
N ASP A 257 -7.28 11.83 23.41
CA ASP A 257 -7.49 10.52 24.04
C ASP A 257 -6.16 9.73 24.15
N PRO A 258 -5.49 9.78 25.31
CA PRO A 258 -4.25 9.04 25.54
C PRO A 258 -4.40 7.52 25.47
N SER A 259 -5.62 6.97 25.50
CA SER A 259 -5.86 5.52 25.38
C SER A 259 -6.06 5.05 23.93
N LEU A 260 -6.19 6.00 22.99
CA LEU A 260 -6.38 5.74 21.57
C LEU A 260 -5.24 4.89 21.01
N THR A 261 -5.55 3.99 20.07
CA THR A 261 -4.51 3.22 19.38
C THR A 261 -4.87 3.05 17.92
N THR A 262 -3.85 3.13 17.07
CA THR A 262 -3.95 2.94 15.62
C THR A 262 -4.25 1.48 15.24
N HIS A 263 -4.12 0.53 16.17
CA HIS A 263 -4.36 -0.90 15.93
C HIS A 263 -5.81 -1.34 16.24
N ARG A 264 -6.59 -0.54 16.96
CA ARG A 264 -8.05 -0.73 17.13
C ARG A 264 -8.76 0.14 16.11
N ILE A 265 -8.68 -0.25 14.84
CA ILE A 265 -9.02 0.61 13.70
C ILE A 265 -10.46 1.14 13.77
N PRO A 266 -11.51 0.34 14.06
CA PRO A 266 -12.88 0.86 14.17
C PRO A 266 -13.01 1.96 15.24
N ASP A 267 -12.37 1.78 16.40
CA ASP A 267 -12.35 2.78 17.48
C ASP A 267 -11.57 4.03 17.08
N PHE A 268 -10.47 3.89 16.32
CA PHE A 268 -9.73 5.02 15.77
C PHE A 268 -10.58 5.84 14.81
N PHE A 269 -11.29 5.19 13.88
CA PHE A 269 -12.23 5.87 12.99
C PHE A 269 -13.36 6.55 13.76
N ARG A 270 -13.91 5.90 14.81
CA ARG A 270 -14.92 6.53 15.69
C ARG A 270 -14.38 7.81 16.31
N HIS A 271 -13.19 7.76 16.92
CA HIS A 271 -12.55 8.91 17.56
C HIS A 271 -12.40 10.09 16.59
N VAL A 272 -11.88 9.82 15.38
CA VAL A 272 -11.71 10.84 14.32
C VAL A 272 -13.07 11.38 13.87
N LEU A 273 -14.02 10.52 13.54
CA LEU A 273 -15.32 10.94 12.99
C LEU A 273 -16.17 11.71 14.00
N GLU A 274 -16.01 11.49 15.30
CA GLU A 274 -16.66 12.29 16.35
C GLU A 274 -16.15 13.73 16.44
N ARG A 275 -14.92 13.99 15.99
CA ARG A 275 -14.18 15.25 16.25
C ARG A 275 -13.81 16.03 15.00
N VAL A 276 -13.67 15.36 13.86
CA VAL A 276 -13.17 15.97 12.62
C VAL A 276 -14.05 17.12 12.14
N ASN A 277 -13.43 18.18 11.64
CA ASN A 277 -14.10 19.29 10.99
C ASN A 277 -13.83 19.26 9.48
N TRP A 278 -14.78 18.79 8.68
CA TRP A 278 -14.60 18.73 7.23
C TRP A 278 -14.44 20.09 6.54
N GLU A 279 -14.69 21.19 7.24
CA GLU A 279 -14.42 22.55 6.75
C GLU A 279 -12.95 22.97 6.88
N ARG A 280 -12.13 22.22 7.65
CA ARG A 280 -10.76 22.62 8.04
C ARG A 280 -9.74 21.49 7.94
N ASP A 281 -10.12 20.28 8.31
CA ASP A 281 -9.20 19.18 8.66
C ASP A 281 -8.75 18.35 7.44
N LEU A 282 -9.04 18.80 6.22
CA LEU A 282 -8.73 18.13 4.96
C LEU A 282 -7.59 18.85 4.24
N HIS A 283 -6.46 18.17 4.05
CA HIS A 283 -5.26 18.75 3.44
C HIS A 283 -4.80 17.90 2.25
N PHE A 284 -5.05 18.38 1.04
CA PHE A 284 -4.76 17.67 -0.20
C PHE A 284 -3.37 17.97 -0.75
N TYR A 285 -2.69 16.93 -1.23
CA TYR A 285 -1.48 17.00 -2.06
C TYR A 285 -1.86 16.47 -3.44
N THR A 286 -2.05 17.38 -4.40
CA THR A 286 -2.45 17.02 -5.76
C THR A 286 -1.24 16.96 -6.68
N LYS A 287 -1.29 16.11 -7.73
CA LYS A 287 -0.20 15.95 -8.72
C LYS A 287 1.11 15.55 -8.06
N THR A 288 1.04 14.52 -7.23
CA THR A 288 2.19 13.98 -6.49
C THR A 288 2.45 12.52 -6.88
N THR A 289 3.50 11.95 -6.32
CA THR A 289 3.88 10.56 -6.55
C THR A 289 3.11 9.60 -5.65
N ILE A 290 2.71 8.46 -6.19
CA ILE A 290 2.01 7.37 -5.51
C ILE A 290 2.71 6.04 -5.82
N ASP A 291 2.39 4.98 -5.10
CA ASP A 291 2.84 3.61 -5.37
C ASP A 291 2.65 3.22 -6.85
N THR A 292 3.60 2.43 -7.37
CA THR A 292 3.60 1.90 -8.75
C THR A 292 2.39 1.00 -9.00
N LEU A 293 1.87 0.37 -7.95
CA LEU A 293 0.75 -0.57 -8.03
C LEU A 293 -0.61 0.09 -7.81
N ASP A 294 -0.64 1.40 -7.57
CA ASP A 294 -1.89 2.13 -7.37
C ASP A 294 -2.52 2.56 -8.70
N TYR A 295 -3.56 1.82 -9.09
CA TYR A 295 -4.35 2.10 -10.30
C TYR A 295 -5.58 2.98 -10.06
N SER A 296 -5.72 3.62 -8.88
CA SER A 296 -6.79 4.60 -8.66
C SER A 296 -6.54 5.92 -9.42
N GLY A 297 -5.26 6.24 -9.66
CA GLY A 297 -4.84 7.37 -10.49
C GLY A 297 -4.93 7.10 -11.99
N SER A 298 -4.72 8.16 -12.78
CA SER A 298 -4.76 8.09 -14.26
C SER A 298 -3.39 7.94 -14.91
N GLY A 299 -2.32 7.76 -14.13
CA GLY A 299 -0.95 7.78 -14.63
C GLY A 299 0.01 6.94 -13.78
N TRP A 300 1.15 6.61 -14.37
CA TRP A 300 2.19 5.80 -13.73
C TRP A 300 2.80 6.55 -12.54
N ASN A 301 2.78 5.94 -11.35
CA ASN A 301 3.29 6.55 -10.11
C ASN A 301 2.74 7.96 -9.84
N ALA A 302 1.56 8.32 -10.36
CA ALA A 302 1.02 9.66 -10.29
C ALA A 302 -0.40 9.67 -9.72
N GLY A 303 -0.65 10.57 -8.77
CA GLY A 303 -1.97 10.72 -8.17
C GLY A 303 -2.04 11.84 -7.14
N SER A 304 -2.76 11.59 -6.07
CA SER A 304 -2.95 12.56 -4.99
C SER A 304 -2.99 11.91 -3.62
N LYS A 305 -2.77 12.72 -2.58
CA LYS A 305 -2.84 12.32 -1.18
C LYS A 305 -3.76 13.25 -0.43
N VAL A 306 -4.31 12.79 0.69
CA VAL A 306 -5.03 13.63 1.65
C VAL A 306 -4.60 13.29 3.06
N VAL A 307 -4.31 14.33 3.84
CA VAL A 307 -4.18 14.26 5.28
C VAL A 307 -5.51 14.67 5.89
N ILE A 308 -6.05 13.81 6.76
CA ILE A 308 -7.18 14.10 7.64
C ILE A 308 -6.61 14.29 9.04
N ALA A 309 -6.48 15.54 9.47
CA ALA A 309 -5.85 15.87 10.75
C ALA A 309 -6.91 16.22 11.79
N CYS A 310 -7.02 15.44 12.85
CA CYS A 310 -8.07 15.56 13.84
C CYS A 310 -7.49 16.00 15.19
N ARG A 311 -7.93 17.17 15.67
CA ARG A 311 -7.68 17.67 17.02
C ARG A 311 -8.88 18.45 17.53
N GLY A 312 -9.28 18.20 18.77
CA GLY A 312 -10.26 18.98 19.51
C GLY A 312 -11.34 18.15 20.21
N GLU A 313 -12.31 18.85 20.76
CA GLU A 313 -13.45 18.27 21.49
C GLU A 313 -14.39 17.48 20.58
N VAL A 314 -15.16 16.56 21.17
CA VAL A 314 -16.23 15.83 20.47
C VAL A 314 -17.25 16.82 19.92
N ARG A 315 -17.51 16.76 18.61
CA ARG A 315 -18.41 17.66 17.87
C ARG A 315 -19.77 17.04 17.58
N ARG A 316 -19.85 15.71 17.58
CA ARG A 316 -21.05 14.95 17.18
C ARG A 316 -21.10 13.59 17.85
N THR A 317 -22.32 13.07 18.00
CA THR A 317 -22.56 11.64 18.28
C THR A 317 -22.77 10.92 16.96
N LEU A 318 -22.16 9.75 16.79
CA LEU A 318 -22.29 8.98 15.55
C LEU A 318 -23.56 8.13 15.53
N ASP A 319 -24.32 8.23 14.45
CA ASP A 319 -25.60 7.54 14.26
C ASP A 319 -25.42 6.24 13.47
N GLN A 320 -26.30 5.27 13.73
CA GLN A 320 -26.42 4.01 12.96
C GLN A 320 -27.85 3.80 12.43
N LYS A 321 -28.58 4.89 12.26
CA LYS A 321 -29.95 4.91 11.73
C LYS A 321 -30.04 5.95 10.63
N LEU A 322 -30.77 5.63 9.57
CA LEU A 322 -31.00 6.57 8.48
C LEU A 322 -31.92 7.70 8.97
N PRO A 323 -31.75 8.93 8.47
CA PRO A 323 -32.64 10.03 8.79
C PRO A 323 -34.01 9.80 8.14
N GLY A 324 -35.04 9.58 8.96
CA GLY A 324 -36.44 9.55 8.53
C GLY A 324 -36.71 8.70 7.28
N ASP A 325 -37.41 9.29 6.31
CA ASP A 325 -37.75 8.73 5.01
C ASP A 325 -36.69 9.07 3.94
N LEU A 326 -35.39 8.89 4.23
CA LEU A 326 -34.31 9.14 3.29
C LEU A 326 -34.60 8.55 1.90
N GLN A 327 -34.79 9.43 0.91
CA GLN A 327 -34.97 9.07 -0.49
C GLN A 327 -33.67 9.30 -1.23
N LEU A 328 -33.16 8.25 -1.87
CA LEU A 328 -31.97 8.31 -2.68
C LEU A 328 -32.32 8.70 -4.14
N PRO A 329 -31.42 9.37 -4.88
CA PRO A 329 -31.66 9.67 -6.28
C PRO A 329 -31.79 8.38 -7.13
N PRO A 330 -32.37 8.45 -8.34
CA PRO A 330 -32.43 7.31 -9.25
C PRO A 330 -31.06 6.68 -9.47
N GLY A 331 -30.99 5.34 -9.37
CA GLY A 331 -29.74 4.57 -9.52
C GLY A 331 -28.95 4.39 -8.22
N PHE A 332 -29.24 5.16 -7.16
CA PHE A 332 -28.64 4.99 -5.84
C PHE A 332 -29.57 4.15 -4.96
N THR A 333 -29.03 3.11 -4.32
CA THR A 333 -29.83 2.13 -3.58
C THR A 333 -29.12 1.62 -2.32
N THR A 334 -29.87 0.86 -1.53
CA THR A 334 -29.30 -0.10 -0.56
C THR A 334 -28.36 0.53 0.48
N PRO A 335 -28.75 1.60 1.20
CA PRO A 335 -27.89 2.21 2.21
C PRO A 335 -27.62 1.24 3.37
N HIS A 336 -26.35 1.02 3.71
CA HIS A 336 -25.91 0.15 4.82
C HIS A 336 -24.85 0.84 5.68
N PHE A 337 -25.01 0.78 7.00
CA PHE A 337 -23.96 1.25 7.90
C PHE A 337 -22.84 0.23 8.00
N VAL A 338 -21.61 0.67 7.73
CA VAL A 338 -20.38 -0.12 8.04
C VAL A 338 -20.17 -0.13 9.55
N GLN A 339 -20.32 1.03 10.17
CA GLN A 339 -20.35 1.25 11.62
C GLN A 339 -21.10 2.58 11.88
N PRO A 340 -21.41 2.93 13.15
CA PRO A 340 -21.97 4.25 13.45
C PRO A 340 -21.13 5.37 12.81
N GLY A 341 -21.80 6.26 12.08
CA GLY A 341 -21.18 7.39 11.40
C GLY A 341 -20.60 7.13 10.00
N ILE A 342 -20.55 5.88 9.54
CA ILE A 342 -20.07 5.50 8.20
C ILE A 342 -21.20 4.81 7.43
N LEU A 343 -21.73 5.50 6.42
CA LEU A 343 -22.82 5.01 5.59
C LEU A 343 -22.33 4.62 4.19
N ALA A 344 -22.45 3.35 3.83
CA ALA A 344 -22.24 2.87 2.47
C ALA A 344 -23.53 3.04 1.66
N ILE A 345 -23.43 3.59 0.45
CA ILE A 345 -24.55 3.72 -0.50
C ILE A 345 -24.12 3.05 -1.81
N GLN A 346 -24.98 2.17 -2.32
CA GLN A 346 -24.74 1.57 -3.63
C GLN A 346 -25.09 2.58 -4.72
N GLY A 347 -24.12 2.93 -5.56
CA GLY A 347 -24.30 3.84 -6.69
C GLY A 347 -24.63 3.14 -8.00
N PRO A 348 -24.99 3.91 -9.05
CA PRO A 348 -24.97 3.39 -10.41
C PRO A 348 -23.55 2.93 -10.80
N ALA A 349 -23.46 1.95 -11.70
CA ALA A 349 -22.17 1.46 -12.18
C ALA A 349 -21.36 2.58 -12.86
N PHE A 350 -20.06 2.63 -12.61
CA PHE A 350 -19.18 3.64 -13.19
C PHE A 350 -18.92 3.32 -14.68
N SER A 351 -19.67 3.94 -15.58
CA SER A 351 -19.63 3.61 -17.02
C SER A 351 -18.74 4.52 -17.86
N GLY A 352 -18.27 5.64 -17.31
CA GLY A 352 -17.42 6.60 -18.04
C GLY A 352 -17.28 7.95 -17.34
N PRO A 353 -16.75 8.97 -18.04
CA PRO A 353 -16.47 10.29 -17.45
C PRO A 353 -17.69 10.97 -16.80
N GLU A 354 -18.89 10.74 -17.33
CA GLU A 354 -20.14 11.30 -16.75
C GLU A 354 -20.41 10.79 -15.33
N SER A 355 -19.95 9.57 -15.00
CA SER A 355 -20.14 8.97 -13.66
C SER A 355 -19.39 9.71 -12.56
N TYR A 356 -18.40 10.56 -12.89
CA TYR A 356 -17.76 11.47 -11.91
C TYR A 356 -18.73 12.54 -11.37
N ASN A 357 -19.88 12.76 -12.01
CA ASN A 357 -20.91 13.67 -11.52
C ASN A 357 -21.85 13.02 -10.49
N ASP A 358 -21.89 11.69 -10.40
CA ASP A 358 -22.82 10.96 -9.54
C ASP A 358 -22.66 11.33 -8.04
N PRO A 359 -21.44 11.44 -7.47
CA PRO A 359 -21.28 11.87 -6.09
C PRO A 359 -21.86 13.27 -5.82
N ALA A 360 -21.83 14.17 -6.80
CA ALA A 360 -22.41 15.51 -6.67
C ALA A 360 -23.95 15.47 -6.69
N ILE A 361 -24.54 14.59 -7.49
CA ILE A 361 -26.00 14.33 -7.48
C ILE A 361 -26.43 13.79 -6.11
N LEU A 362 -25.70 12.80 -5.59
CA LEU A 362 -25.93 12.27 -4.25
C LEU A 362 -25.76 13.35 -3.18
N ALA A 363 -24.67 14.11 -3.24
CA ALA A 363 -24.39 15.19 -2.31
C ALA A 363 -25.56 16.18 -2.25
N LYS A 364 -26.08 16.59 -3.41
CA LYS A 364 -27.20 17.52 -3.53
C LYS A 364 -28.49 16.99 -2.88
N GLN A 365 -28.77 15.70 -3.03
CA GLN A 365 -29.92 15.07 -2.39
C GLN A 365 -29.76 15.05 -0.87
N LEU A 366 -28.56 14.71 -0.38
CA LEU A 366 -28.25 14.60 1.05
C LEU A 366 -28.32 15.95 1.80
N GLU A 367 -28.22 17.10 1.11
CA GLU A 367 -28.39 18.44 1.72
C GLU A 367 -29.73 18.63 2.44
N HIS A 368 -30.76 17.87 2.04
CA HIS A 368 -32.12 17.99 2.60
C HIS A 368 -32.33 17.22 3.91
N TYR A 369 -31.32 16.48 4.38
CA TYR A 369 -31.44 15.58 5.52
C TYR A 369 -30.51 15.96 6.67
N PRO A 370 -30.94 15.76 7.93
CA PRO A 370 -30.09 15.96 9.09
C PRO A 370 -29.07 14.82 9.21
N LEU A 371 -27.87 15.03 8.68
CA LEU A 371 -26.81 14.01 8.61
C LEU A 371 -25.63 14.28 9.56
N ALA A 372 -25.83 15.08 10.61
CA ALA A 372 -24.76 15.46 11.53
C ALA A 372 -24.09 14.26 12.21
N GLY A 373 -24.83 13.17 12.48
CA GLY A 373 -24.28 11.93 13.02
C GLY A 373 -23.72 10.95 11.98
N ILE A 374 -23.74 11.28 10.69
CA ILE A 374 -23.20 10.46 9.59
C ILE A 374 -22.10 11.24 8.85
N PRO A 375 -20.95 11.51 9.48
CA PRO A 375 -19.90 12.35 8.89
C PRO A 375 -19.25 11.76 7.65
N LEU A 376 -19.34 10.45 7.40
CA LEU A 376 -18.72 9.79 6.24
C LEU A 376 -19.75 8.97 5.47
N VAL A 377 -19.82 9.21 4.16
CA VAL A 377 -20.56 8.41 3.20
C VAL A 377 -19.58 7.78 2.21
N VAL A 378 -19.76 6.51 1.87
CA VAL A 378 -18.97 5.83 0.85
C VAL A 378 -19.90 5.40 -0.28
N LEU A 379 -19.64 5.90 -1.48
CA LEU A 379 -20.32 5.48 -2.70
C LEU A 379 -19.58 4.25 -3.27
N VAL A 380 -20.30 3.13 -3.45
CA VAL A 380 -19.71 1.83 -3.83
C VAL A 380 -20.58 1.05 -4.80
N ASP A 381 -20.00 0.02 -5.42
CA ASP A 381 -20.73 -0.89 -6.32
C ASP A 381 -21.62 -1.88 -5.55
N ASP A 382 -21.24 -2.26 -4.34
CA ASP A 382 -21.96 -3.20 -3.46
C ASP A 382 -21.82 -2.75 -2.00
N SER A 383 -22.86 -2.12 -1.47
CA SER A 383 -22.90 -1.62 -0.10
C SER A 383 -23.07 -2.72 0.94
N VAL A 384 -23.68 -3.85 0.55
CA VAL A 384 -23.85 -5.03 1.44
C VAL A 384 -22.49 -5.66 1.68
N PHE A 385 -21.71 -5.89 0.62
CA PHE A 385 -20.33 -6.35 0.72
C PHE A 385 -19.48 -5.41 1.58
N LEU A 386 -19.55 -4.11 1.34
CA LEU A 386 -18.75 -3.13 2.08
C LEU A 386 -19.05 -3.17 3.58
N ALA A 387 -20.33 -3.28 3.96
CA ALA A 387 -20.77 -3.28 5.35
C ALA A 387 -20.62 -4.63 6.07
N ALA A 388 -20.43 -5.73 5.34
CA ALA A 388 -20.34 -7.07 5.93
C ALA A 388 -19.14 -7.27 6.87
N HIS A 389 -18.01 -6.59 6.60
CA HIS A 389 -16.82 -6.63 7.44
C HIS A 389 -16.06 -5.31 7.34
N PHE A 390 -15.49 -4.83 8.46
CA PHE A 390 -14.76 -3.55 8.47
C PHE A 390 -13.55 -3.56 7.50
N ASP A 391 -12.91 -4.71 7.31
CA ASP A 391 -11.83 -4.87 6.32
C ASP A 391 -12.32 -4.77 4.87
N ASN A 392 -13.60 -5.03 4.58
CA ASN A 392 -14.16 -4.75 3.25
C ASN A 392 -14.24 -3.24 3.01
N PHE A 393 -14.67 -2.49 4.03
CA PHE A 393 -14.64 -1.03 4.01
C PHE A 393 -13.22 -0.50 3.84
N LEU A 394 -12.25 -0.97 4.64
CA LEU A 394 -10.85 -0.53 4.52
C LEU A 394 -10.29 -0.84 3.14
N TRP A 395 -10.46 -2.07 2.67
CA TRP A 395 -9.94 -2.51 1.38
C TRP A 395 -10.55 -1.71 0.23
N ALA A 396 -11.87 -1.76 0.05
CA ALA A 396 -12.50 -1.14 -1.12
C ALA A 396 -12.38 0.39 -1.10
N THR A 397 -12.56 1.04 0.05
CA THR A 397 -12.56 2.51 0.14
C THR A 397 -11.19 3.10 -0.20
N PHE A 398 -10.12 2.58 0.39
CA PHE A 398 -8.80 3.20 0.29
C PHE A 398 -7.97 2.68 -0.90
N THR A 399 -8.28 1.50 -1.44
CA THR A 399 -7.61 1.01 -2.67
C THR A 399 -8.22 1.62 -3.94
N ARG A 400 -9.53 1.92 -3.96
CA ARG A 400 -10.25 2.36 -5.18
C ARG A 400 -10.43 3.88 -5.30
N ALA A 401 -10.06 4.64 -4.28
CA ALA A 401 -10.18 6.09 -4.29
C ALA A 401 -8.83 6.78 -4.52
N ASN A 402 -8.83 7.78 -5.40
CA ASN A 402 -7.79 8.77 -5.58
C ASN A 402 -8.25 10.10 -4.95
N PRO A 403 -7.62 10.57 -3.87
CA PRO A 403 -8.15 11.65 -3.04
C PRO A 403 -8.69 12.89 -3.76
N SER A 404 -7.96 13.43 -4.74
CA SER A 404 -8.35 14.66 -5.44
C SER A 404 -9.48 14.49 -6.46
N HIS A 405 -9.79 13.25 -6.85
CA HIS A 405 -10.81 12.95 -7.86
C HIS A 405 -12.07 12.37 -7.23
N ASP A 406 -11.91 11.62 -6.13
CA ASP A 406 -12.96 10.77 -5.57
C ASP A 406 -13.47 11.24 -4.21
N LEU A 407 -12.94 12.34 -3.65
CA LEU A 407 -13.48 12.96 -2.44
C LEU A 407 -14.41 14.11 -2.84
N HIS A 408 -15.66 14.00 -2.39
CA HIS A 408 -16.71 14.97 -2.55
C HIS A 408 -17.31 15.28 -1.18
N GLY A 409 -18.25 16.22 -1.10
CA GLY A 409 -18.89 16.52 0.17
C GLY A 409 -20.24 17.19 0.00
N VAL A 410 -21.13 16.94 0.95
CA VAL A 410 -22.41 17.63 1.04
C VAL A 410 -22.17 19.09 1.41
N ASN A 411 -22.73 20.03 0.64
CA ASN A 411 -22.43 21.46 0.77
C ASN A 411 -20.91 21.76 0.68
N ALA A 412 -20.22 21.12 -0.27
CA ALA A 412 -18.81 21.38 -0.52
C ALA A 412 -18.54 22.83 -0.93
N PHE A 413 -17.36 23.34 -0.57
CA PHE A 413 -16.92 24.69 -0.90
C PHE A 413 -15.41 24.75 -1.07
N THR A 414 -14.95 25.82 -1.73
CA THR A 414 -13.54 26.19 -1.75
C THR A 414 -13.42 27.62 -1.23
N GLU A 415 -12.69 27.79 -0.14
CA GLU A 415 -12.32 29.10 0.39
C GLU A 415 -10.83 29.33 0.12
N HIS A 416 -10.53 30.33 -0.71
CA HIS A 416 -9.20 30.53 -1.29
C HIS A 416 -8.68 29.28 -2.01
N LYS A 417 -7.78 28.52 -1.38
CA LYS A 417 -7.21 27.25 -1.89
C LYS A 417 -7.49 26.07 -0.96
N HIS A 418 -8.32 26.27 0.06
CA HIS A 418 -8.74 25.22 0.97
C HIS A 418 -10.10 24.68 0.51
N TRP A 419 -10.18 23.37 0.31
CA TRP A 419 -11.44 22.69 -0.02
C TRP A 419 -11.96 21.98 1.22
N GLY A 420 -13.27 22.06 1.44
CA GLY A 420 -13.94 21.38 2.54
C GLY A 420 -15.44 21.20 2.26
N CYS A 421 -16.16 20.66 3.24
CA CYS A 421 -17.62 20.53 3.15
C CYS A 421 -18.29 20.70 4.51
N ARG A 422 -19.57 21.15 4.49
CA ARG A 422 -20.34 21.44 5.72
C ARG A 422 -21.21 20.28 6.19
N GLY A 423 -21.42 19.29 5.32
CA GLY A 423 -22.10 18.04 5.65
C GLY A 423 -21.14 16.85 5.58
N PRO A 424 -21.66 15.63 5.36
CA PRO A 424 -20.85 14.44 5.22
C PRO A 424 -19.81 14.55 4.10
N LEU A 425 -18.60 14.04 4.36
CA LEU A 425 -17.62 13.73 3.32
C LEU A 425 -18.12 12.50 2.55
N ILE A 426 -18.02 12.52 1.22
CA ILE A 426 -18.37 11.41 0.34
C ILE A 426 -17.09 10.91 -0.32
N ILE A 427 -16.80 9.61 -0.19
CA ILE A 427 -15.70 8.94 -0.91
C ILE A 427 -16.31 8.05 -2.00
N ASP A 428 -15.99 8.31 -3.27
CA ASP A 428 -16.36 7.45 -4.38
C ASP A 428 -15.37 6.30 -4.56
N ALA A 429 -15.72 5.15 -3.99
CA ALA A 429 -14.94 3.92 -4.05
C ALA A 429 -15.50 2.90 -5.05
N ARG A 430 -16.31 3.35 -6.02
CA ARG A 430 -16.72 2.50 -7.14
C ARG A 430 -15.52 2.12 -8.03
N ILE A 431 -15.60 0.95 -8.63
CA ILE A 431 -14.63 0.47 -9.62
C ILE A 431 -14.72 1.34 -10.86
N LYS A 432 -13.61 1.97 -11.27
CA LYS A 432 -13.52 2.75 -12.51
C LYS A 432 -12.95 1.93 -13.67
N PRO A 433 -13.21 2.29 -14.94
CA PRO A 433 -12.75 1.51 -16.10
C PRO A 433 -11.23 1.31 -16.22
N HIS A 434 -10.43 2.23 -15.68
CA HIS A 434 -8.96 2.12 -15.67
C HIS A 434 -8.41 1.30 -14.50
N HIS A 435 -9.25 0.95 -13.52
CA HIS A 435 -8.81 0.11 -12.42
C HIS A 435 -8.47 -1.28 -12.94
N ALA A 436 -7.44 -1.86 -12.35
CA ALA A 436 -7.14 -3.24 -12.63
C ALA A 436 -8.20 -4.18 -12.02
N PRO A 437 -8.48 -5.33 -12.67
CA PRO A 437 -9.50 -6.25 -12.21
C PRO A 437 -9.12 -6.86 -10.85
N PRO A 438 -10.10 -7.17 -9.98
CA PRO A 438 -9.83 -7.83 -8.70
C PRO A 438 -9.32 -9.26 -8.91
N LEU A 439 -8.52 -9.75 -7.95
CA LEU A 439 -8.13 -11.14 -7.89
C LEU A 439 -9.28 -11.99 -7.39
N ILE A 440 -9.95 -12.68 -8.32
CA ILE A 440 -11.06 -13.58 -8.03
C ILE A 440 -10.53 -15.02 -8.11
N PRO A 441 -10.61 -15.81 -7.02
CA PRO A 441 -10.24 -17.22 -7.05
C PRO A 441 -11.05 -18.01 -8.10
N ASP A 442 -10.38 -18.85 -8.89
CA ASP A 442 -11.06 -19.74 -9.82
C ASP A 442 -11.82 -20.83 -9.03
N SER A 443 -13.14 -20.88 -9.20
CA SER A 443 -14.02 -21.80 -8.46
C SER A 443 -13.64 -23.28 -8.62
N LYS A 444 -13.13 -23.70 -9.79
CA LYS A 444 -12.72 -25.09 -10.03
C LYS A 444 -11.40 -25.39 -9.33
N VAL A 445 -10.47 -24.44 -9.36
CA VAL A 445 -9.19 -24.55 -8.65
C VAL A 445 -9.44 -24.59 -7.15
N SER A 446 -10.24 -23.66 -6.60
CA SER A 446 -10.62 -23.65 -5.19
C SER A 446 -11.25 -24.98 -4.77
N ALA A 447 -12.22 -25.49 -5.53
CA ALA A 447 -12.83 -26.79 -5.25
C ALA A 447 -11.84 -27.96 -5.31
N ARG A 448 -10.77 -27.88 -6.11
CA ARG A 448 -9.70 -28.88 -6.16
C ARG A 448 -8.80 -28.79 -4.94
N VAL A 449 -8.42 -27.59 -4.52
CA VAL A 449 -7.61 -27.34 -3.31
C VAL A 449 -8.38 -27.77 -2.06
N ASP A 450 -9.65 -27.39 -1.95
CA ASP A 450 -10.51 -27.77 -0.81
C ASP A 450 -10.58 -29.28 -0.62
N ARG A 451 -10.51 -30.07 -1.70
CA ARG A 451 -10.50 -31.54 -1.60
C ARG A 451 -9.27 -32.09 -0.89
N LEU A 452 -8.13 -31.41 -0.96
CA LEU A 452 -6.89 -31.84 -0.30
C LEU A 452 -7.01 -31.75 1.22
N PHE A 453 -7.75 -30.76 1.74
CA PHE A 453 -7.94 -30.52 3.17
C PHE A 453 -9.18 -31.21 3.76
N ARG A 454 -10.07 -31.76 2.93
CA ARG A 454 -11.21 -32.54 3.41
C ARG A 454 -10.74 -33.80 4.12
N LYS A 455 -11.54 -34.28 5.07
CA LYS A 455 -11.31 -35.55 5.77
C LYS A 455 -11.01 -36.69 4.77
N GLY A 456 -9.82 -37.27 4.87
CA GLY A 456 -9.32 -38.33 3.98
C GLY A 456 -8.50 -37.83 2.77
N GLY A 457 -8.34 -36.52 2.60
CA GLY A 457 -7.43 -35.92 1.62
C GLY A 457 -5.98 -35.89 2.12
N ASP A 458 -5.06 -35.66 1.18
CA ASP A 458 -3.60 -35.75 1.43
C ASP A 458 -3.11 -34.75 2.49
N LEU A 459 -3.81 -33.62 2.66
CA LEU A 459 -3.47 -32.56 3.62
C LEU A 459 -4.47 -32.46 4.77
N ALA A 460 -5.31 -33.48 4.98
CA ALA A 460 -6.38 -33.44 5.99
C ALA A 460 -5.91 -33.34 7.46
N HIS A 461 -4.60 -33.46 7.69
CA HIS A 461 -3.96 -33.44 9.01
C HIS A 461 -3.14 -32.16 9.27
N ILE A 462 -3.11 -31.26 8.29
CA ILE A 462 -2.65 -29.87 8.42
C ILE A 462 -3.89 -29.03 8.71
#